data_AF-A0A0A7GEL7-F1
#
_entry.id   AF-A0A0A7GEL7-F1
#
_cell.length_a   1.000
_cell.length_b   1.000
_cell.length_c   1.000
_cell.angle_alpha   90.00
_cell.angle_beta   90.00
_cell.angle_gamma   90.00
#
_symmetry.space_group_name_H-M   'P 1'
#
loop_
_entity.id
_entity.type
_entity.pdbx_description
1 polymer ?
#
loop_
_entity_poly.entity_id
_entity_poly.type
_entity_poly.pdbx_seq_one_letter_code
_entity_poly.pdbx_strand_id
1 'polypeptide(L)'
;MKYNLWFGVYEDGKLRKSENLKKSFITARNPEPLPFSPADVGREVFGDDYYGILRKTAIEVCRDLVEKELRREDRYVIALVRTLDELNNSINLLREKLRDLKEIRESEVVEVFEQRIRELEKFRMEIEREIEDVMRKIAPNVSEIVGEKIGARLLEKAGSLERLAEFPASTIQVIGAEKSLFKALSRIRKGKKAKVPKHGVIFQHPFIRNLPKKKRGKMARFIANKIAIAARMDYFKGELDEKLSEEVRKKYEQLSRK
;
A
#
# COMPACT_ATOMS: atom_id res chain seq x y z
N MET A 1 -5.01 38.50 -20.83
CA MET A 1 -5.10 37.04 -20.57
C MET A 1 -4.02 36.62 -19.59
N LYS A 2 -4.35 35.72 -18.65
CA LYS A 2 -3.47 35.32 -17.54
C LYS A 2 -2.91 33.92 -17.77
N TYR A 3 -1.59 33.79 -17.77
CA TYR A 3 -0.87 32.53 -17.92
C TYR A 3 0.01 32.25 -16.69
N ASN A 4 -0.08 31.04 -16.13
CA ASN A 4 0.73 30.61 -15.00
C ASN A 4 2.01 29.92 -15.51
N LEU A 5 3.16 30.53 -15.27
CA LEU A 5 4.48 29.98 -15.55
C LEU A 5 5.10 29.42 -14.26
N TRP A 6 6.11 28.57 -14.39
CA TRP A 6 6.75 27.95 -13.22
C TRP A 6 7.44 28.98 -12.29
N PHE A 7 7.71 30.18 -12.79
CA PHE A 7 8.38 31.27 -12.09
C PHE A 7 7.49 32.48 -11.79
N GLY A 8 6.20 32.44 -12.14
CA GLY A 8 5.33 33.60 -11.96
C GLY A 8 4.05 33.56 -12.79
N VAL A 9 3.34 34.69 -12.82
CA VAL A 9 2.12 34.88 -13.60
C VAL A 9 2.39 35.90 -14.69
N TYR A 10 2.11 35.54 -15.94
CA TYR A 10 2.18 36.43 -17.09
C TYR A 10 0.78 36.95 -17.43
N GLU A 11 0.57 38.25 -17.30
CA GLU A 11 -0.73 38.90 -17.51
C GLU A 11 -0.53 40.18 -18.31
N ASP A 12 -1.23 40.30 -19.44
CA ASP A 12 -1.29 41.49 -20.30
C ASP A 12 0.09 42.08 -20.66
N GLY A 13 1.02 41.20 -21.05
CA GLY A 13 2.37 41.60 -21.46
C GLY A 13 3.34 41.86 -20.30
N LYS A 14 2.89 41.68 -19.05
CA LYS A 14 3.73 41.87 -17.86
C LYS A 14 3.85 40.58 -17.07
N LEU A 15 5.09 40.23 -16.72
CA LEU A 15 5.36 39.14 -15.82
C LEU A 15 5.41 39.62 -14.37
N ARG A 16 4.62 38.96 -13.50
CA ARG A 16 4.76 39.03 -12.05
C ARG A 16 5.52 37.81 -11.56
N LYS A 17 6.80 37.98 -11.21
CA LYS A 17 7.63 36.91 -10.65
C LYS A 17 7.07 36.45 -9.29
N SER A 18 7.05 35.14 -9.07
CA SER A 18 6.65 34.59 -7.77
C SER A 18 7.79 34.69 -6.77
N GLU A 19 7.47 35.08 -5.52
CA GLU A 19 8.41 35.03 -4.39
C GLU A 19 8.80 33.59 -4.02
N ASN A 20 7.93 32.61 -4.33
CA ASN A 20 8.15 31.21 -4.06
C ASN A 20 8.09 30.38 -5.35
N LEU A 21 9.25 30.19 -5.97
CA LEU A 21 9.40 29.45 -7.21
C LEU A 21 8.91 28.00 -7.09
N LYS A 22 9.02 27.37 -5.92
CA LYS A 22 8.50 26.01 -5.68
C LYS A 22 6.98 25.97 -5.79
N LYS A 23 6.30 26.93 -5.17
CA LYS A 23 4.84 27.03 -5.19
C LYS A 23 4.35 27.30 -6.60
N SER A 24 4.93 28.27 -7.30
CA SER A 24 4.56 28.58 -8.69
C SER A 24 4.83 27.42 -9.64
N PHE A 25 5.92 26.66 -9.45
CA PHE A 25 6.23 25.46 -10.24
C PHE A 25 5.11 24.40 -10.14
N ILE A 26 4.59 24.14 -8.94
CA ILE A 26 3.52 23.15 -8.73
C ILE A 26 2.19 23.65 -9.31
N THR A 27 1.91 24.95 -9.18
CA THR A 27 0.64 25.55 -9.61
C THR A 27 0.63 26.00 -11.08
N ALA A 28 1.71 25.79 -11.83
CA ALA A 28 1.85 26.17 -13.23
C ALA A 28 0.97 25.30 -14.15
N ARG A 29 -0.34 25.51 -14.08
CA ARG A 29 -1.35 24.87 -14.93
C ARG A 29 -2.07 25.95 -15.74
N ASN A 30 -2.22 25.69 -17.03
CA ASN A 30 -2.95 26.54 -17.98
C ASN A 30 -3.99 25.70 -18.71
N PRO A 31 -5.22 26.22 -18.91
CA PRO A 31 -6.28 25.50 -19.60
C PRO A 31 -6.02 25.37 -21.11
N GLU A 32 -5.31 26.31 -21.69
CA GLU A 32 -4.94 26.34 -23.10
C GLU A 32 -3.41 26.31 -23.27
N PRO A 33 -2.89 25.81 -24.42
CA PRO A 33 -1.48 25.93 -24.75
C PRO A 33 -1.00 27.37 -24.69
N LEU A 34 0.24 27.55 -24.26
CA LEU A 34 0.83 28.89 -24.18
C LEU A 34 1.10 29.42 -25.59
N PRO A 35 0.71 30.66 -25.90
CA PRO A 35 0.93 31.25 -27.24
C PRO A 35 2.38 31.68 -27.48
N PHE A 36 3.27 31.48 -26.49
CA PHE A 36 4.68 31.83 -26.52
C PHE A 36 5.51 30.78 -25.79
N SER A 37 6.82 30.81 -26.01
CA SER A 37 7.79 29.96 -25.32
C SER A 37 8.04 30.45 -23.89
N PRO A 38 7.78 29.63 -22.85
CA PRO A 38 8.12 29.98 -21.47
C PRO A 38 9.61 30.19 -21.24
N ALA A 39 10.44 29.55 -22.07
CA ALA A 39 11.89 29.67 -21.96
C ALA A 39 12.37 31.05 -22.42
N ASP A 40 11.76 31.64 -23.44
CA ASP A 40 12.17 32.95 -23.94
C ASP A 40 11.82 34.04 -22.92
N VAL A 41 10.58 34.02 -22.39
CA VAL A 41 10.16 34.87 -21.26
C VAL A 41 11.01 34.59 -20.01
N GLY A 42 11.41 33.34 -19.80
CA GLY A 42 12.25 32.95 -18.68
C GLY A 42 13.69 33.48 -18.77
N ARG A 43 14.29 33.48 -19.96
CA ARG A 43 15.64 34.03 -20.19
C ARG A 43 15.67 35.55 -20.01
N GLU A 44 14.60 36.26 -20.34
CA GLU A 44 14.48 37.70 -20.04
C GLU A 44 14.54 38.01 -18.54
N VAL A 45 14.15 37.05 -17.70
CA VAL A 45 14.03 37.23 -16.24
C VAL A 45 15.24 36.69 -15.48
N PHE A 46 15.78 35.56 -15.94
CA PHE A 46 16.81 34.80 -15.25
C PHE A 46 18.15 34.78 -16.00
N GLY A 47 18.21 35.37 -17.19
CA GLY A 47 19.41 35.37 -18.04
C GLY A 47 19.82 33.97 -18.49
N ASP A 48 21.12 33.79 -18.67
CA ASP A 48 21.72 32.54 -19.16
C ASP A 48 21.55 31.36 -18.19
N ASP A 49 21.33 31.61 -16.90
CA ASP A 49 21.14 30.57 -15.87
C ASP A 49 19.68 30.10 -15.72
N TYR A 50 18.79 30.48 -16.65
CA TYR A 50 17.38 30.05 -16.63
C TYR A 50 17.22 28.54 -16.42
N TYR A 51 17.96 27.71 -17.16
CA TYR A 51 17.87 26.26 -17.05
C TYR A 51 18.50 25.72 -15.76
N GLY A 52 19.52 26.37 -15.20
CA GLY A 52 20.11 26.01 -13.91
C GLY A 52 19.12 26.22 -12.77
N ILE A 53 18.46 27.39 -12.74
CA ILE A 53 17.44 27.72 -11.74
C ILE A 53 16.19 26.84 -11.90
N LEU A 54 15.75 26.59 -13.13
CA LEU A 54 14.65 25.65 -13.41
C LEU A 54 14.98 24.26 -12.88
N ARG A 55 16.17 23.74 -13.19
CA ARG A 55 16.61 22.42 -12.73
C ARG A 55 16.68 22.35 -11.21
N LYS A 56 17.27 23.35 -10.57
CA LYS A 56 17.37 23.42 -9.09
C LYS A 56 15.98 23.42 -8.46
N THR A 57 15.07 24.26 -8.96
CA THR A 57 13.69 24.37 -8.47
C THR A 57 12.94 23.04 -8.65
N ALA A 58 13.09 22.39 -9.81
CA ALA A 58 12.47 21.09 -10.07
C ALA A 58 12.99 19.99 -9.12
N ILE A 59 14.30 19.95 -8.85
CA ILE A 59 14.91 19.00 -7.91
C ILE A 59 14.39 19.25 -6.49
N GLU A 60 14.34 20.51 -6.04
CA GLU A 60 13.84 20.86 -4.71
C GLU A 60 12.37 20.50 -4.53
N VAL A 61 11.52 20.84 -5.50
CA VAL A 61 10.10 20.45 -5.50
C VAL A 61 9.95 18.93 -5.50
N CYS A 62 10.72 18.22 -6.33
CA CYS A 62 10.69 16.77 -6.39
C CYS A 62 11.10 16.16 -5.05
N ARG A 63 12.16 16.66 -4.41
CA ARG A 63 12.59 16.22 -3.07
C ARG A 63 11.48 16.43 -2.04
N ASP A 64 10.87 17.63 -2.00
CA ASP A 64 9.80 17.96 -1.06
C ASP A 64 8.56 17.06 -1.27
N LEU A 65 8.23 16.73 -2.52
CA LEU A 65 7.13 15.80 -2.85
C LEU A 65 7.46 14.36 -2.44
N VAL A 66 8.66 13.87 -2.77
CA VAL A 66 9.10 12.52 -2.40
C VAL A 66 9.14 12.35 -0.88
N GLU A 67 9.62 13.35 -0.15
CA GLU A 67 9.67 13.30 1.32
C GLU A 67 8.27 13.24 1.94
N LYS A 68 7.30 14.00 1.40
CA LYS A 68 5.90 13.90 1.82
C LYS A 68 5.30 12.52 1.52
N GLU A 69 5.61 11.95 0.36
CA GLU A 69 5.17 10.59 -0.01
C GLU A 69 5.79 9.50 0.89
N LEU A 70 7.06 9.64 1.26
CA LEU A 70 7.75 8.72 2.17
C LEU A 70 7.20 8.80 3.59
N ARG A 71 6.74 9.97 4.02
CA ARG A 71 6.13 10.21 5.33
C ARG A 71 4.66 9.77 5.42
N ARG A 72 4.05 9.24 4.34
CA ARG A 72 2.68 8.71 4.42
C ARG A 72 2.65 7.50 5.35
N GLU A 73 1.69 7.49 6.28
CA GLU A 73 1.57 6.45 7.31
C GLU A 73 1.31 5.06 6.71
N ASP A 74 0.74 4.96 5.51
CA ASP A 74 0.55 3.69 4.79
C ASP A 74 1.88 3.04 4.37
N ARG A 75 2.91 3.84 4.04
CA ARG A 75 4.26 3.33 3.76
C ARG A 75 4.93 2.73 4.99
N TYR A 76 4.70 3.33 6.15
CA TYR A 76 5.21 2.82 7.42
C TYR A 76 4.62 1.44 7.73
N VAL A 77 3.30 1.26 7.61
CA VAL A 77 2.66 -0.07 7.79
C VAL A 77 3.21 -1.10 6.83
N ILE A 78 3.40 -0.74 5.55
CA ILE A 78 3.96 -1.66 4.56
C ILE A 78 5.39 -2.08 4.95
N ALA A 79 6.22 -1.15 5.43
CA ALA A 79 7.56 -1.45 5.91
C ALA A 79 7.55 -2.35 7.16
N LEU A 80 6.64 -2.11 8.11
CA LEU A 80 6.45 -2.95 9.28
C LEU A 80 6.05 -4.38 8.90
N VAL A 81 5.13 -4.57 7.95
CA VAL A 81 4.71 -5.90 7.49
C VAL A 81 5.88 -6.66 6.86
N ARG A 82 6.71 -6.00 6.04
CA ARG A 82 7.90 -6.63 5.45
C ARG A 82 8.94 -6.99 6.50
N THR A 83 9.17 -6.08 7.44
CA THR A 83 10.07 -6.32 8.57
C THR A 83 9.58 -7.50 9.42
N LEU A 84 8.27 -7.59 9.66
CA LEU A 84 7.66 -8.71 10.37
C LEU A 84 7.89 -10.04 9.66
N ASP A 85 7.82 -10.08 8.33
CA ASP A 85 8.11 -11.28 7.54
C ASP A 85 9.58 -11.70 7.65
N GLU A 86 10.50 -10.76 7.48
CA GLU A 86 11.94 -11.01 7.59
C GLU A 86 12.33 -11.46 9.00
N LEU A 87 11.74 -10.85 10.03
CA LEU A 87 11.93 -11.23 11.42
C LEU A 87 11.40 -12.64 11.69
N ASN A 88 10.21 -12.99 11.17
CA ASN A 88 9.67 -14.34 11.29
C ASN A 88 10.57 -15.39 10.63
N ASN A 89 11.06 -15.13 9.43
CA ASN A 89 11.98 -16.03 8.74
C ASN A 89 13.29 -16.20 9.52
N SER A 90 13.83 -15.09 10.04
CA SER A 90 15.04 -15.09 10.85
C SER A 90 14.85 -15.89 12.15
N ILE A 91 13.77 -15.66 12.90
CA ILE A 91 13.45 -16.42 14.11
C ILE A 91 13.34 -17.92 13.81
N ASN A 92 12.67 -18.29 12.72
CA ASN A 92 12.52 -19.70 12.33
C ASN A 92 13.88 -20.34 12.02
N LEU A 93 14.75 -19.65 11.27
CA LEU A 93 16.10 -20.12 10.98
C LEU A 93 16.95 -20.25 12.25
N LEU A 94 16.92 -19.23 13.12
CA LEU A 94 17.67 -19.24 14.38
C LEU A 94 17.20 -20.36 15.31
N ARG A 95 15.89 -20.63 15.37
CA ARG A 95 15.33 -21.76 16.13
C ARG A 95 15.81 -23.11 15.60
N GLU A 96 15.90 -23.28 14.29
CA GLU A 96 16.48 -24.49 13.69
C GLU A 96 17.94 -24.67 14.12
N LYS A 97 18.75 -23.61 14.01
CA LYS A 97 20.16 -23.67 14.44
C LYS A 97 20.33 -23.88 15.94
N LEU A 98 19.46 -23.30 16.77
CA LEU A 98 19.44 -23.54 18.21
C LEU A 98 19.19 -25.02 18.51
N ARG A 99 18.26 -25.65 17.79
CA ARG A 99 17.97 -27.07 17.93
C ARG A 99 19.19 -27.92 17.57
N ASP A 100 19.84 -27.64 16.45
CA ASP A 100 21.06 -28.35 16.03
C ASP A 100 22.15 -28.30 17.11
N LEU A 101 22.35 -27.12 17.73
CA LEU A 101 23.32 -26.95 18.81
C LEU A 101 22.94 -27.70 20.09
N LYS A 102 21.66 -27.66 20.49
CA LYS A 102 21.15 -28.38 21.66
C LYS A 102 21.30 -29.90 21.51
N GLU A 103 21.14 -30.43 20.30
CA GLU A 103 21.35 -31.86 20.01
C GLU A 103 22.82 -32.29 20.17
N ILE A 104 23.77 -31.37 19.94
CA ILE A 104 25.21 -31.65 20.09
C ILE A 104 25.65 -31.50 21.56
N ARG A 105 25.37 -30.35 22.18
CA ARG A 105 25.81 -30.04 23.55
C ARG A 105 25.03 -28.87 24.14
N GLU A 106 24.56 -29.04 25.38
CA GLU A 106 24.10 -27.92 26.19
C GLU A 106 25.29 -27.14 26.78
N SER A 107 25.24 -25.82 26.68
CA SER A 107 26.26 -24.89 27.19
C SER A 107 25.65 -23.52 27.47
N GLU A 108 26.33 -22.70 28.26
CA GLU A 108 25.93 -21.32 28.56
C GLU A 108 25.67 -20.50 27.28
N VAL A 109 26.47 -20.70 26.22
CA VAL A 109 26.26 -20.04 24.92
C VAL A 109 24.92 -20.42 24.29
N VAL A 110 24.49 -21.68 24.44
CA VAL A 110 23.22 -22.18 23.91
C VAL A 110 22.03 -21.58 24.67
N GLU A 111 22.16 -21.43 26.00
CA GLU A 111 21.16 -20.75 26.83
C GLU A 111 21.02 -19.27 26.46
N VAL A 112 22.15 -18.55 26.30
CA VAL A 112 22.15 -17.15 25.84
C VAL A 112 21.53 -17.03 24.45
N PHE A 113 21.84 -17.95 23.52
CA PHE A 113 21.25 -17.92 22.19
C PHE A 113 19.73 -18.12 22.22
N GLU A 114 19.22 -19.03 23.04
CA GLU A 114 17.79 -19.20 23.26
C GLU A 114 17.14 -17.93 23.82
N GLN A 115 17.79 -17.27 24.79
CA GLN A 115 17.29 -16.01 25.32
C GLN A 115 17.20 -14.93 24.24
N ARG A 116 18.21 -14.80 23.36
CA ARG A 116 18.17 -13.84 22.24
C ARG A 116 17.03 -14.14 21.27
N ILE A 117 16.75 -15.41 20.98
CA ILE A 117 15.59 -15.80 20.16
C ILE A 117 14.28 -15.37 20.84
N ARG A 118 14.14 -15.57 22.16
CA ARG A 118 12.96 -15.11 22.91
C ARG A 118 12.81 -13.58 22.90
N GLU A 119 13.91 -12.82 22.95
CA GLU A 119 13.89 -11.36 22.80
C GLU A 119 13.37 -10.94 21.42
N LEU A 120 13.85 -11.59 20.35
CA LEU A 120 13.35 -11.35 18.99
C LEU A 120 11.85 -11.69 18.85
N GLU A 121 11.38 -12.75 19.51
CA GLU A 121 9.95 -13.10 19.53
C GLU A 121 9.10 -12.06 20.25
N LYS A 122 9.62 -11.43 21.31
CA LYS A 122 8.95 -10.30 21.99
C LYS A 122 8.88 -9.09 21.06
N PHE A 123 10.00 -8.73 20.44
CA PHE A 123 10.04 -7.62 19.47
C PHE A 123 9.11 -7.86 18.28
N ARG A 124 8.98 -9.12 17.82
CA ARG A 124 7.98 -9.49 16.81
C ARG A 124 6.56 -9.14 17.24
N MET A 125 6.18 -9.42 18.48
CA MET A 125 4.86 -9.09 19.00
C MET A 125 4.65 -7.58 19.10
N GLU A 126 5.70 -6.81 19.40
CA GLU A 126 5.64 -5.34 19.39
C GLU A 126 5.37 -4.80 17.98
N ILE A 127 6.06 -5.32 16.96
CA ILE A 127 5.79 -4.96 15.56
C ILE A 127 4.35 -5.32 15.16
N GLU A 128 3.84 -6.48 15.58
CA GLU A 128 2.45 -6.86 15.28
C GLU A 128 1.44 -5.88 15.88
N ARG A 129 1.66 -5.41 17.12
CA ARG A 129 0.80 -4.41 17.77
C ARG A 129 0.89 -3.06 17.08
N GLU A 130 2.09 -2.63 16.72
CA GLU A 130 2.29 -1.38 15.98
C GLU A 130 1.53 -1.41 14.63
N ILE A 131 1.57 -2.54 13.92
CA ILE A 131 0.78 -2.72 12.69
C ILE A 131 -0.72 -2.58 12.98
N GLU A 132 -1.22 -3.18 14.07
CA GLU A 132 -2.64 -3.07 14.47
C GLU A 132 -3.05 -1.62 14.74
N ASP A 133 -2.26 -0.88 15.52
CA ASP A 133 -2.54 0.50 15.89
C ASP A 133 -2.53 1.45 14.69
N VAL A 134 -1.50 1.35 13.84
CA VAL A 134 -1.41 2.21 12.66
C VAL A 134 -2.50 1.85 11.64
N MET A 135 -2.81 0.56 11.45
CA MET A 135 -3.84 0.14 10.50
C MET A 135 -5.24 0.65 10.88
N ARG A 136 -5.57 0.68 12.19
CA ARG A 136 -6.81 1.29 12.69
C ARG A 136 -6.91 2.78 12.39
N LYS A 137 -5.77 3.48 12.38
CA LYS A 137 -5.71 4.91 12.09
C LYS A 137 -5.82 5.20 10.60
N ILE A 138 -5.08 4.48 9.75
CA ILE A 138 -4.98 4.80 8.31
C ILE A 138 -6.11 4.19 7.48
N ALA A 139 -6.65 3.05 7.91
CA ALA A 139 -7.62 2.28 7.15
C ALA A 139 -8.60 1.56 8.09
N PRO A 140 -9.41 2.33 8.85
CA PRO A 140 -10.38 1.79 9.80
C PRO A 140 -11.43 0.90 9.13
N ASN A 141 -11.93 1.26 7.94
CA ASN A 141 -12.97 0.48 7.27
C ASN A 141 -12.45 -0.87 6.77
N VAL A 142 -11.25 -0.90 6.18
CA VAL A 142 -10.63 -2.17 5.76
C VAL A 142 -10.35 -3.05 6.98
N SER A 143 -9.87 -2.46 8.08
CA SER A 143 -9.62 -3.17 9.34
C SER A 143 -10.88 -3.78 9.92
N GLU A 144 -12.00 -3.06 9.91
CA GLU A 144 -13.27 -3.55 10.43
C GLU A 144 -13.85 -4.71 9.59
N ILE A 145 -13.53 -4.78 8.28
CA ILE A 145 -14.01 -5.87 7.42
C ILE A 145 -13.15 -7.14 7.54
N VAL A 146 -11.82 -7.02 7.51
CA VAL A 146 -10.91 -8.18 7.42
C VAL A 146 -9.97 -8.36 8.60
N GLY A 147 -9.95 -7.42 9.54
CA GLY A 147 -8.93 -7.32 10.58
C GLY A 147 -7.67 -6.61 10.07
N GLU A 148 -6.91 -6.08 11.01
CA GLU A 148 -5.72 -5.27 10.80
C GLU A 148 -4.62 -6.09 10.11
N LYS A 149 -4.42 -7.34 10.53
CA LYS A 149 -3.38 -8.22 9.96
C LYS A 149 -3.60 -8.51 8.47
N ILE A 150 -4.84 -8.82 8.08
CA ILE A 150 -5.17 -9.08 6.65
C ILE A 150 -5.18 -7.77 5.87
N GLY A 151 -5.68 -6.68 6.46
CA GLY A 151 -5.66 -5.35 5.88
C GLY A 151 -4.25 -4.87 5.55
N ALA A 152 -3.33 -4.98 6.49
CA ALA A 152 -1.92 -4.61 6.31
C ALA A 152 -1.24 -5.45 5.22
N ARG A 153 -1.58 -6.75 5.10
CA ARG A 153 -1.13 -7.61 4.00
C ARG A 153 -1.66 -7.17 2.63
N LEU A 154 -2.91 -6.70 2.57
CA LEU A 154 -3.49 -6.15 1.34
C LEU A 154 -2.78 -4.88 0.91
N LEU A 155 -2.48 -3.98 1.85
CA LEU A 155 -1.70 -2.77 1.59
C LEU A 155 -0.29 -3.11 1.12
N GLU A 156 0.40 -4.05 1.76
CA GLU A 156 1.75 -4.48 1.35
C GLU A 156 1.77 -4.98 -0.10
N LYS A 157 0.79 -5.81 -0.47
CA LYS A 157 0.68 -6.35 -1.83
C LYS A 157 0.23 -5.30 -2.86
N ALA A 158 -0.58 -4.32 -2.47
CA ALA A 158 -1.00 -3.22 -3.34
C ALA A 158 0.10 -2.16 -3.52
N GLY A 159 0.93 -1.97 -2.49
CA GLY A 159 2.05 -1.03 -2.44
C GLY A 159 1.72 0.34 -1.84
N SER A 160 0.45 0.67 -1.64
CA SER A 160 -0.05 1.90 -0.99
C SER A 160 -1.56 1.80 -0.81
N LEU A 161 -2.16 2.60 0.08
CA LEU A 161 -3.61 2.69 0.25
C LEU A 161 -4.30 3.24 -1.01
N GLU A 162 -3.69 4.23 -1.67
CA GLU A 162 -4.17 4.81 -2.92
C GLU A 162 -4.36 3.74 -4.01
N ARG A 163 -3.31 2.98 -4.31
CA ARG A 163 -3.39 1.86 -5.26
C ARG A 163 -4.41 0.80 -4.86
N LEU A 164 -4.57 0.52 -3.55
CA LEU A 164 -5.59 -0.42 -3.08
C LEU A 164 -7.01 0.10 -3.37
N ALA A 165 -7.25 1.41 -3.22
CA ALA A 165 -8.53 2.05 -3.53
C ALA A 165 -8.86 2.02 -5.04
N GLU A 166 -7.84 2.06 -5.89
CA GLU A 166 -7.98 1.94 -7.35
C GLU A 166 -8.27 0.51 -7.81
N PHE A 167 -7.85 -0.51 -7.06
CA PHE A 167 -8.00 -1.89 -7.48
C PHE A 167 -9.47 -2.30 -7.65
N PRO A 168 -9.81 -3.04 -8.71
CA PRO A 168 -11.11 -3.67 -8.81
C PRO A 168 -11.21 -4.83 -7.82
N ALA A 169 -12.44 -5.13 -7.39
CA ALA A 169 -12.68 -6.22 -6.44
C ALA A 169 -12.19 -7.59 -6.93
N SER A 170 -12.19 -7.84 -8.25
CA SER A 170 -11.63 -9.05 -8.84
C SER A 170 -10.13 -9.21 -8.59
N THR A 171 -9.37 -8.11 -8.59
CA THR A 171 -7.94 -8.10 -8.25
C THR A 171 -7.75 -8.35 -6.76
N ILE A 172 -8.48 -7.61 -5.91
CA ILE A 172 -8.43 -7.77 -4.44
C ILE A 172 -8.78 -9.21 -4.03
N GLN A 173 -9.71 -9.85 -4.74
CA GLN A 173 -10.10 -11.23 -4.48
C GLN A 173 -8.91 -12.20 -4.58
N VAL A 174 -8.00 -12.00 -5.53
CA VAL A 174 -6.92 -12.94 -5.88
C VAL A 174 -5.52 -12.45 -5.53
N ILE A 175 -5.39 -11.27 -4.94
CA ILE A 175 -4.11 -10.70 -4.52
C ILE A 175 -3.40 -11.62 -3.51
N GLY A 176 -2.12 -11.91 -3.70
CA GLY A 176 -1.35 -12.97 -3.02
C GLY A 176 -1.47 -14.37 -3.63
N ALA A 177 -2.26 -14.57 -4.69
CA ALA A 177 -2.32 -15.82 -5.45
C ALA A 177 -1.81 -15.65 -6.90
N GLU A 178 -0.98 -14.63 -7.15
CA GLU A 178 -0.50 -14.22 -8.47
C GLU A 178 0.18 -15.36 -9.20
N LYS A 179 1.10 -16.08 -8.54
CA LYS A 179 1.82 -17.21 -9.15
C LYS A 179 0.87 -18.29 -9.67
N SER A 180 -0.15 -18.63 -8.88
CA SER A 180 -1.17 -19.62 -9.26
C SER A 180 -2.10 -19.10 -10.35
N LEU A 181 -2.47 -17.81 -10.28
CA LEU A 181 -3.29 -17.14 -11.28
C LEU A 181 -2.57 -17.09 -12.64
N PHE A 182 -1.34 -16.60 -12.68
CA PHE A 182 -0.55 -16.50 -13.91
C PHE A 182 -0.25 -17.88 -14.51
N LYS A 183 0.01 -18.90 -13.68
CA LYS A 183 0.13 -20.29 -14.15
C LYS A 183 -1.17 -20.78 -14.79
N ALA A 184 -2.33 -20.48 -14.21
CA ALA A 184 -3.62 -20.85 -14.78
C ALA A 184 -3.88 -20.11 -16.10
N LEU A 185 -3.65 -18.80 -16.15
CA LEU A 185 -3.82 -17.98 -17.35
C LEU A 185 -2.91 -18.42 -18.50
N SER A 186 -1.65 -18.75 -18.21
CA SER A 186 -0.70 -19.26 -19.20
C SER A 186 -1.17 -20.59 -19.80
N ARG A 187 -1.75 -21.48 -19.00
CA ARG A 187 -2.32 -22.74 -19.50
C ARG A 187 -3.57 -22.51 -20.35
N ILE A 188 -4.45 -21.60 -19.93
CA ILE A 188 -5.66 -21.23 -20.68
C ILE A 188 -5.29 -20.66 -22.05
N ARG A 189 -4.28 -19.77 -22.12
CA ARG A 189 -3.76 -19.23 -23.38
C ARG A 189 -3.22 -20.31 -24.32
N LYS A 190 -2.71 -21.41 -23.78
CA LYS A 190 -2.24 -22.59 -24.53
C LYS A 190 -3.37 -23.58 -24.87
N GLY A 191 -4.64 -23.18 -24.75
CA GLY A 191 -5.80 -24.04 -25.00
C GLY A 191 -6.04 -25.14 -23.97
N LYS A 192 -5.29 -25.16 -22.85
CA LYS A 192 -5.42 -26.20 -21.82
C LYS A 192 -6.42 -25.77 -20.75
N LYS A 193 -7.29 -26.70 -20.33
CA LYS A 193 -8.19 -26.48 -19.18
C LYS A 193 -7.37 -26.24 -17.91
N ALA A 194 -7.58 -25.10 -17.25
CA ALA A 194 -6.98 -24.78 -15.96
C ALA A 194 -7.98 -24.07 -15.05
N LYS A 195 -7.84 -24.28 -13.73
CA LYS A 195 -8.70 -23.65 -12.72
C LYS A 195 -7.98 -22.43 -12.15
N VAL A 196 -8.63 -21.27 -12.21
CA VAL A 196 -8.14 -20.03 -11.59
C VAL A 196 -8.34 -20.09 -10.06
N PRO A 197 -7.45 -19.46 -9.27
CA PRO A 197 -7.63 -19.35 -7.83
C PRO A 197 -8.90 -18.57 -7.49
N LYS A 198 -9.60 -18.98 -6.44
CA LYS A 198 -10.85 -18.34 -5.98
C LYS A 198 -10.63 -17.25 -4.95
N HIS A 199 -9.46 -17.21 -4.33
CA HIS A 199 -9.11 -16.30 -3.26
C HIS A 199 -7.58 -16.23 -3.13
N GLY A 200 -7.07 -15.07 -2.74
CA GLY A 200 -5.67 -14.86 -2.37
C GLY A 200 -5.50 -14.72 -0.86
N VAL A 201 -4.84 -13.66 -0.38
CA VAL A 201 -4.57 -13.40 1.05
C VAL A 201 -5.85 -13.37 1.88
N ILE A 202 -6.97 -12.89 1.32
CA ILE A 202 -8.27 -12.82 2.00
C ILE A 202 -8.79 -14.18 2.45
N PHE A 203 -8.26 -15.30 1.94
CA PHE A 203 -8.61 -16.64 2.39
C PHE A 203 -8.36 -16.86 3.89
N GLN A 204 -7.41 -16.12 4.48
CA GLN A 204 -7.09 -16.18 5.90
C GLN A 204 -8.27 -15.71 6.78
N HIS A 205 -9.22 -14.96 6.21
CA HIS A 205 -10.37 -14.46 6.93
C HIS A 205 -11.25 -15.61 7.45
N PRO A 206 -11.65 -15.62 8.75
CA PRO A 206 -12.43 -16.71 9.34
C PRO A 206 -13.71 -17.04 8.56
N PHE A 207 -14.41 -16.01 8.07
CA PHE A 207 -15.65 -16.21 7.32
C PHE A 207 -15.46 -16.91 5.97
N ILE A 208 -14.24 -16.95 5.42
CA ILE A 208 -13.94 -17.70 4.21
C ILE A 208 -13.39 -19.07 4.57
N ARG A 209 -12.42 -19.14 5.50
CA ARG A 209 -11.73 -20.38 5.89
C ARG A 209 -12.71 -21.44 6.42
N ASN A 210 -13.67 -21.01 7.24
CA ASN A 210 -14.60 -21.91 7.92
C ASN A 210 -15.75 -22.40 7.01
N LEU A 211 -15.98 -21.77 5.86
CA LEU A 211 -17.03 -22.20 4.93
C LEU A 211 -16.64 -23.46 4.14
N PRO A 212 -17.63 -24.26 3.68
CA PRO A 212 -17.41 -25.37 2.76
C PRO A 212 -16.76 -24.93 1.44
N LYS A 213 -15.87 -25.76 0.87
CA LYS A 213 -15.09 -25.46 -0.35
C LYS A 213 -15.92 -24.90 -1.53
N LYS A 214 -17.18 -25.35 -1.68
CA LYS A 214 -18.10 -24.89 -2.72
C LYS A 214 -18.52 -23.42 -2.55
N LYS A 215 -18.60 -22.93 -1.31
CA LYS A 215 -19.10 -21.58 -0.95
C LYS A 215 -18.01 -20.54 -0.75
N ARG A 216 -16.78 -20.96 -0.44
CA ARG A 216 -15.63 -20.07 -0.21
C ARG A 216 -15.45 -19.01 -1.30
N GLY A 217 -15.59 -19.38 -2.57
CA GLY A 217 -15.46 -18.44 -3.68
C GLY A 217 -16.57 -17.38 -3.74
N LYS A 218 -17.80 -17.73 -3.32
CA LYS A 218 -18.90 -16.76 -3.24
C LYS A 218 -18.64 -15.75 -2.13
N MET A 219 -18.17 -16.22 -0.97
CA MET A 219 -17.82 -15.34 0.15
C MET A 219 -16.60 -14.46 -0.16
N ALA A 220 -15.55 -15.03 -0.74
CA ALA A 220 -14.34 -14.29 -1.14
C ALA A 220 -14.66 -13.14 -2.11
N ARG A 221 -15.54 -13.37 -3.09
CA ARG A 221 -15.99 -12.32 -4.01
C ARG A 221 -16.76 -11.21 -3.27
N PHE A 222 -17.65 -11.59 -2.35
CA PHE A 222 -18.43 -10.62 -1.58
C PHE A 222 -17.54 -9.75 -0.68
N ILE A 223 -16.62 -10.38 0.05
CA ILE A 223 -15.64 -9.67 0.89
C ILE A 223 -14.77 -8.75 0.04
N ALA A 224 -14.25 -9.21 -1.10
CA ALA A 224 -13.42 -8.37 -1.97
C ALA A 224 -14.18 -7.14 -2.50
N ASN A 225 -15.47 -7.25 -2.80
CA ASN A 225 -16.30 -6.10 -3.16
C ASN A 225 -16.40 -5.08 -2.02
N LYS A 226 -16.58 -5.56 -0.78
CA LYS A 226 -16.69 -4.68 0.39
C LYS A 226 -15.36 -4.05 0.78
N ILE A 227 -14.25 -4.78 0.65
CA ILE A 227 -12.89 -4.23 0.80
C ILE A 227 -12.64 -3.12 -0.23
N ALA A 228 -13.04 -3.31 -1.51
CA ALA A 228 -12.85 -2.28 -2.52
C ALA A 228 -13.58 -0.97 -2.19
N ILE A 229 -14.77 -1.07 -1.58
CA ILE A 229 -15.54 0.11 -1.12
C ILE A 229 -14.85 0.72 0.09
N ALA A 230 -14.50 -0.09 1.09
CA ALA A 230 -13.82 0.34 2.31
C ALA A 230 -12.49 1.04 2.02
N ALA A 231 -11.66 0.48 1.14
CA ALA A 231 -10.37 1.07 0.77
C ALA A 231 -10.53 2.47 0.14
N ARG A 232 -11.60 2.68 -0.65
CA ARG A 232 -11.92 4.01 -1.19
C ARG A 232 -12.40 4.96 -0.11
N MET A 233 -13.22 4.49 0.82
CA MET A 233 -13.69 5.31 1.94
C MET A 233 -12.52 5.71 2.85
N ASP A 234 -11.63 4.78 3.17
CA ASP A 234 -10.42 5.04 3.95
C ASP A 234 -9.52 6.06 3.24
N TYR A 235 -9.31 5.93 1.92
CA TYR A 235 -8.46 6.87 1.18
C TYR A 235 -9.06 8.27 1.03
N PHE A 236 -10.36 8.39 0.74
CA PHE A 236 -10.98 9.69 0.43
C PHE A 236 -11.65 10.39 1.62
N LYS A 237 -12.08 9.65 2.65
CA LYS A 237 -12.81 10.20 3.80
C LYS A 237 -12.12 9.92 5.14
N GLY A 238 -11.58 8.72 5.33
CA GLY A 238 -10.92 8.32 6.59
C GLY A 238 -11.86 8.05 7.77
N GLU A 239 -13.19 8.13 7.59
CA GLU A 239 -14.19 7.89 8.63
C GLU A 239 -14.70 6.44 8.59
N LEU A 240 -14.89 5.82 9.75
CA LEU A 240 -15.42 4.46 9.88
C LEU A 240 -16.92 4.39 9.57
N ASP A 241 -17.31 3.44 8.73
CA ASP A 241 -18.71 3.06 8.46
C ASP A 241 -18.95 1.58 8.81
N GLU A 242 -19.57 1.37 9.97
CA GLU A 242 -19.86 0.04 10.51
C GLU A 242 -20.84 -0.78 9.63
N LYS A 243 -21.63 -0.12 8.77
CA LYS A 243 -22.62 -0.79 7.90
C LYS A 243 -21.98 -1.84 7.00
N LEU A 244 -20.74 -1.59 6.54
CA LEU A 244 -20.03 -2.51 5.65
C LEU A 244 -19.72 -3.85 6.34
N SER A 245 -19.33 -3.82 7.61
CA SER A 245 -19.01 -5.02 8.39
C SER A 245 -20.28 -5.82 8.71
N GLU A 246 -21.38 -5.14 9.05
CA GLU A 246 -22.66 -5.81 9.22
C GLU A 246 -23.11 -6.57 7.98
N GLU A 247 -22.98 -5.97 6.80
CA GLU A 247 -23.33 -6.64 5.54
C GLU A 247 -22.50 -7.90 5.30
N VAL A 248 -21.21 -7.87 5.65
CA VAL A 248 -20.30 -9.03 5.55
C VAL A 248 -20.73 -10.13 6.53
N ARG A 249 -21.07 -9.79 7.77
CA ARG A 249 -21.59 -10.75 8.78
C ARG A 249 -22.91 -11.38 8.32
N LYS A 250 -23.89 -10.56 7.90
CA LYS A 250 -25.18 -11.02 7.34
C LYS A 250 -24.97 -11.98 6.17
N LYS A 251 -24.01 -11.68 5.27
CA LYS A 251 -23.72 -12.56 4.13
C LYS A 251 -23.11 -13.89 4.55
N TYR A 252 -22.21 -13.88 5.54
CA TYR A 252 -21.61 -15.10 6.07
C TYR A 252 -22.67 -16.03 6.66
N GLU A 253 -23.57 -15.50 7.48
CA GLU A 253 -24.67 -16.26 8.09
C GLU A 253 -25.57 -16.91 7.03
N GLN A 254 -25.95 -16.16 5.99
CA GLN A 254 -26.74 -16.68 4.87
C GLN A 254 -26.05 -17.86 4.17
N LEU A 255 -24.74 -17.80 3.98
CA LEU A 255 -23.96 -18.87 3.33
C LEU A 255 -23.70 -20.05 4.26
N SER A 256 -23.64 -19.82 5.57
CA SER A 256 -23.43 -20.86 6.57
C SER A 256 -24.68 -21.72 6.81
N ARG A 257 -25.88 -21.11 6.73
CA ARG A 257 -27.17 -21.80 6.96
C ARG A 257 -27.69 -22.61 5.77
N LYS A 258 -27.41 -22.17 4.54
CA LYS A 258 -27.73 -22.92 3.30
C LYS A 258 -26.67 -23.98 3.03
#